data_AF-K2DPW0-F1
#
_entry.id   AF-K2DPW0-F1
#
_cell.length_a   1.000
_cell.length_b   1.000
_cell.length_c   1.000
_cell.angle_alpha   90.00
_cell.angle_beta   90.00
_cell.angle_gamma   90.00
#
_symmetry.space_group_name_H-M   'P 1'
#
loop_
_entity.id
_entity.type
_entity.pdbx_description
1 polymer ?
#
loop_
_entity_poly.entity_id
_entity_poly.type
_entity_poly.pdbx_seq_one_letter_code
_entity_poly.pdbx_strand_id
1 'polypeptide(L)'
;LSLSGSPHDSARAALGKDKFGVCAACHGPDGKGMQALGSANLTDNIWLHGFGEKTIVEMINNGKVNVMPAQAEKLTEAQIHVLTSYIWGLSNK
;
A
#
# COMPACT_ATOMS: atom_id res chain seq x y z
N LEU A 1 1.20 8.74 -12.38
CA LEU A 1 2.19 7.73 -11.93
C LEU A 1 2.06 6.55 -12.88
N SER A 2 3.15 6.04 -13.43
CA SER A 2 3.08 5.07 -14.55
C SER A 2 2.41 3.75 -14.16
N LEU A 3 2.69 3.22 -12.96
CA LEU A 3 2.16 1.93 -12.51
C LEU A 3 0.64 1.94 -12.27
N SER A 4 0.10 3.04 -11.74
CA SER A 4 -1.34 3.20 -11.46
C SER A 4 -2.14 3.77 -12.65
N GLY A 5 -1.51 3.96 -13.80
CA GLY A 5 -2.13 4.56 -14.99
C GLY A 5 -2.49 6.05 -14.85
N SER A 6 -2.11 6.71 -13.75
CA SER A 6 -2.41 8.14 -13.56
C SER A 6 -1.45 9.02 -14.39
N PRO A 7 -1.77 10.30 -14.64
CA PRO A 7 -0.88 11.23 -15.36
C PRO A 7 0.56 11.22 -14.83
N HIS A 8 1.54 11.19 -15.72
CA HIS A 8 2.96 11.13 -15.38
C HIS A 8 3.84 11.67 -16.52
N ASP A 9 5.06 12.02 -16.16
CA ASP A 9 6.14 12.29 -17.10
C ASP A 9 6.69 10.95 -17.65
N SER A 10 6.55 10.74 -18.96
CA SER A 10 6.95 9.51 -19.64
C SER A 10 8.48 9.30 -19.66
N ALA A 11 9.27 10.37 -19.73
CA ALA A 11 10.72 10.29 -19.70
C ALA A 11 11.20 9.87 -18.31
N ARG A 12 10.63 10.45 -17.24
CA ARG A 12 10.92 10.03 -15.87
C ARG A 12 10.47 8.60 -15.60
N ALA A 13 9.32 8.19 -16.12
CA ALA A 13 8.83 6.82 -15.98
C ALA A 13 9.77 5.81 -16.65
N ALA A 14 10.29 6.12 -17.83
CA ALA A 14 11.27 5.28 -18.51
C ALA A 14 12.56 5.12 -17.68
N LEU A 15 13.09 6.23 -17.15
CA LEU A 15 14.29 6.22 -16.31
C LEU A 15 14.09 5.49 -14.97
N GLY A 16 12.86 5.51 -14.44
CA GLY A 16 12.51 4.83 -13.20
C GLY A 16 12.35 3.32 -13.33
N LYS A 17 12.13 2.81 -14.55
CA LYS A 17 11.81 1.39 -14.80
C LYS A 17 12.91 0.45 -14.29
N ASP A 18 14.17 0.73 -14.60
CA ASP A 18 15.28 -0.12 -14.18
C ASP A 18 15.52 -0.03 -12.65
N LYS A 19 15.26 1.15 -12.07
CA LYS A 19 15.37 1.37 -10.61
C LYS A 19 14.30 0.61 -9.83
N PHE A 20 13.15 0.34 -10.45
CA PHE A 20 12.05 -0.38 -9.83
C PHE A 20 12.43 -1.81 -9.40
N GLY A 21 13.52 -2.39 -9.93
CA GLY A 21 14.00 -3.71 -9.51
C GLY A 21 14.23 -3.84 -8.01
N VAL A 22 14.65 -2.76 -7.32
CA VAL A 22 14.79 -2.76 -5.86
C VAL A 22 13.43 -2.72 -5.16
N CYS A 23 12.47 -1.96 -5.70
CA CYS A 23 11.11 -1.86 -5.18
C CYS A 23 10.34 -3.18 -5.34
N ALA A 24 10.58 -3.90 -6.43
CA ALA A 24 9.94 -5.16 -6.77
C ALA A 24 10.22 -6.27 -5.74
N ALA A 25 11.31 -6.17 -4.97
CA ALA A 25 11.61 -7.11 -3.90
C ALA A 25 10.50 -7.17 -2.83
N CYS A 26 9.78 -6.05 -2.61
CA CYS A 26 8.67 -5.98 -1.65
C CYS A 26 7.32 -5.76 -2.34
N HIS A 27 7.29 -5.04 -3.46
CA HIS A 27 6.05 -4.72 -4.18
C HIS A 27 5.72 -5.68 -5.32
N GLY A 28 6.54 -6.71 -5.54
CA GLY A 28 6.39 -7.65 -6.64
C GLY A 28 6.85 -7.08 -7.99
N PRO A 29 7.11 -7.94 -8.98
CA PRO A 29 7.61 -7.54 -10.29
C PRO A 29 6.61 -6.71 -11.09
N ASP A 30 5.31 -6.88 -10.84
CA ASP A 30 4.22 -6.12 -11.45
C ASP A 30 3.74 -4.96 -10.57
N GLY A 31 4.36 -4.75 -9.40
CA GLY A 31 4.01 -3.67 -8.48
C GLY A 31 2.70 -3.87 -7.72
N LYS A 32 2.11 -5.08 -7.72
CA LYS A 32 0.83 -5.34 -7.04
C LYS A 32 0.90 -5.46 -5.52
N GLY A 33 2.10 -5.37 -4.95
CA GLY A 33 2.30 -5.58 -3.52
C GLY A 33 2.35 -7.07 -3.14
N MET A 34 2.63 -7.30 -1.87
CA MET A 34 2.75 -8.62 -1.25
C MET A 34 1.98 -8.56 0.07
N GLN A 35 0.82 -9.22 0.12
CA GLN A 35 -0.06 -9.21 1.29
C GLN A 35 0.65 -9.76 2.55
N ALA A 36 1.53 -10.75 2.38
CA ALA A 36 2.30 -11.33 3.48
C ALA A 36 3.25 -10.32 4.17
N LEU A 37 3.75 -9.32 3.44
CA LEU A 37 4.55 -8.22 3.99
C LEU A 37 3.71 -6.99 4.33
N GLY A 38 2.44 -6.97 3.94
CA GLY A 38 1.59 -5.78 4.00
C GLY A 38 2.05 -4.65 3.07
N SER A 39 2.83 -4.95 2.02
CA SER A 39 3.28 -3.93 1.08
C SER A 39 2.13 -3.49 0.17
N ALA A 40 2.09 -2.19 -0.13
CA ALA A 40 1.02 -1.59 -0.90
C ALA A 40 1.01 -2.06 -2.37
N ASN A 41 -0.17 -2.13 -2.95
CA ASN A 41 -0.34 -2.23 -4.40
C ASN A 41 -0.08 -0.85 -5.03
N LEU A 42 0.92 -0.74 -5.89
CA LEU A 42 1.31 0.50 -6.57
C LEU A 42 0.61 0.68 -7.92
N THR A 43 -0.20 -0.29 -8.34
CA THR A 43 -0.92 -0.30 -9.62
C THR A 43 -2.38 0.13 -9.52
N ASP A 44 -2.92 0.25 -8.30
CA ASP A 44 -4.27 0.75 -8.09
C ASP A 44 -4.28 2.24 -7.75
N ASN A 45 -5.48 2.76 -7.48
CA ASN A 45 -5.70 4.17 -7.14
C ASN A 45 -6.00 4.36 -5.64
N ILE A 46 -5.60 3.42 -4.77
CA ILE A 46 -5.89 3.44 -3.33
C ILE A 46 -4.64 3.87 -2.57
N TRP A 47 -4.67 5.08 -1.99
CA TRP A 47 -3.53 5.68 -1.30
C TRP A 47 -3.86 6.03 0.14
N LEU A 48 -3.31 5.26 1.10
CA LEU A 48 -3.54 5.49 2.54
C LEU A 48 -2.79 6.70 3.10
N HIS A 49 -1.68 7.10 2.47
CA HIS A 49 -0.76 8.12 3.02
C HIS A 49 -0.60 9.33 2.10
N GLY A 50 -1.61 9.58 1.27
CA GLY A 50 -1.60 10.64 0.27
C GLY A 50 -1.09 10.16 -1.09
N PHE A 51 -1.47 10.90 -2.11
CA PHE A 51 -1.18 10.60 -3.51
C PHE A 51 -0.37 11.72 -4.16
N GLY A 52 0.32 11.40 -5.25
CA GLY A 52 1.06 12.37 -6.06
C GLY A 52 2.57 12.25 -5.93
N GLU A 53 3.29 12.81 -6.91
CA GLU A 53 4.74 12.65 -7.05
C GLU A 53 5.49 13.10 -5.79
N LYS A 54 5.16 14.28 -5.25
CA LYS A 54 5.80 14.82 -4.05
C LYS A 54 5.69 13.86 -2.86
N THR A 55 4.47 13.41 -2.55
CA THR A 55 4.22 12.50 -1.43
C THR A 55 4.91 11.15 -1.61
N ILE A 56 4.98 10.63 -2.84
CA ILE A 56 5.67 9.37 -3.12
C ILE A 56 7.18 9.53 -2.97
N VAL A 57 7.76 10.63 -3.46
CA VAL A 57 9.20 10.91 -3.27
C VAL A 57 9.53 11.03 -1.78
N GLU A 58 8.69 11.73 -1.01
CA GLU A 58 8.84 11.82 0.45
C GLU A 58 8.74 10.45 1.14
N MET A 59 7.81 9.60 0.70
CA MET A 59 7.64 8.23 1.21
C MET A 59 8.85 7.34 0.90
N ILE A 60 9.41 7.44 -0.30
CA ILE A 60 10.58 6.65 -0.71
C ILE A 60 11.82 7.08 0.09
N ASN A 61 12.02 8.39 0.27
CA ASN A 61 13.23 8.90 0.92
C ASN A 61 13.21 8.73 2.45
N ASN A 62 12.05 8.86 3.08
CA ASN A 62 11.95 8.85 4.54
C ASN A 62 11.36 7.54 5.10
N GLY A 63 10.72 6.73 4.24
CA GLY A 63 9.96 5.56 4.66
C GLY A 63 8.75 5.93 5.53
N LYS A 64 8.05 4.89 6.00
CA LYS A 64 7.00 5.03 7.02
C LYS A 64 6.88 3.75 7.83
N VAL A 65 6.82 3.91 9.15
CA VAL A 65 6.48 2.82 10.08
C VAL A 65 5.04 3.02 10.53
N ASN A 66 4.14 2.19 10.01
CA ASN A 66 2.77 2.14 10.49
C ASN A 66 2.60 0.96 11.44
N VAL A 67 1.89 1.18 12.53
CA VAL A 67 1.54 0.14 13.49
C VAL A 67 0.03 0.13 13.62
N MET A 68 -0.57 -1.03 13.34
CA MET A 68 -1.94 -1.32 13.79
C MET A 68 -1.83 -1.90 15.21
N PRO A 69 -2.27 -1.17 16.25
CA PRO A 69 -2.14 -1.67 17.61
C PRO A 69 -2.96 -2.94 17.83
N ALA A 70 -2.46 -3.84 18.66
CA ALA A 70 -3.22 -5.00 19.09
C ALA A 70 -4.49 -4.55 19.83
N GLN A 71 -5.64 -5.14 19.48
CA GLN A 71 -6.93 -4.76 20.08
C GLN A 71 -7.29 -5.64 21.29
N ALA A 72 -6.54 -6.72 21.55
CA ALA A 72 -6.82 -7.69 22.61
C ALA A 72 -6.74 -7.10 24.04
N GLU A 73 -6.03 -5.98 24.22
CA GLU A 73 -5.98 -5.26 25.51
C GLU A 73 -7.22 -4.39 25.76
N LYS A 74 -8.03 -4.12 24.71
CA LYS A 74 -9.16 -3.20 24.76
C LYS A 74 -10.51 -3.88 24.54
N LEU A 75 -10.51 -4.98 23.79
CA LEU A 75 -11.71 -5.68 23.35
C LEU A 75 -11.63 -7.15 23.77
N THR A 76 -12.78 -7.72 24.13
CA THR A 76 -12.90 -9.17 24.34
C THR A 76 -12.81 -9.92 23.01
N GLU A 77 -12.50 -11.21 23.07
CA GLU A 77 -12.46 -12.07 21.88
C GLU A 77 -13.77 -12.03 21.07
N ALA A 78 -14.92 -12.08 21.77
CA ALA A 78 -16.22 -11.98 21.14
C ALA A 78 -16.43 -10.62 20.43
N GLN A 79 -15.98 -9.51 21.03
CA GLN A 79 -16.04 -8.18 20.40
C GLN A 79 -15.14 -8.09 19.17
N ILE A 80 -13.93 -8.66 19.23
CA ILE A 80 -13.03 -8.73 18.08
C ILE A 80 -13.68 -9.53 16.95
N HIS A 81 -14.31 -10.67 17.25
CA HIS A 81 -14.97 -11.50 16.25
C HIS A 81 -16.14 -10.81 15.55
N VAL A 82 -16.95 -10.05 16.31
CA VAL A 82 -18.04 -9.25 15.74
C VAL A 82 -17.48 -8.10 14.89
N LEU A 83 -16.45 -7.42 15.38
CA LEU A 83 -15.80 -6.32 14.64
C LEU A 83 -15.18 -6.80 13.34
N THR A 84 -14.47 -7.93 13.33
CA THR A 84 -13.88 -8.49 12.11
C THR A 84 -14.96 -8.90 11.12
N SER A 85 -16.06 -9.49 11.58
CA SER A 85 -17.22 -9.84 10.74
C SER A 85 -17.85 -8.60 10.11
N TYR A 86 -18.01 -7.52 10.88
CA TYR A 86 -18.52 -6.24 10.38
C TYR A 86 -17.61 -5.66 9.28
N ILE A 87 -16.29 -5.59 9.52
CA ILE A 87 -15.32 -5.07 8.53
C ILE A 87 -15.32 -5.94 7.26
N TRP A 88 -15.33 -7.26 7.41
CA TRP A 88 -15.34 -8.18 6.26
C TRP A 88 -16.59 -7.99 5.40
N GLY A 89 -17.75 -7.80 6.03
CA GLY A 89 -19.02 -7.53 5.35
C GLY A 89 -19.10 -6.20 4.60
N LEU A 90 -18.23 -5.22 4.90
CA LEU A 90 -18.16 -3.98 4.11
C LEU A 90 -17.70 -4.23 2.67
N SER A 91 -16.86 -5.24 2.46
CA SER A 91 -16.25 -5.56 1.18
C SER A 91 -16.74 -6.87 0.56
N ASN A 92 -17.53 -7.67 1.28
CA ASN A 92 -18.06 -8.97 0.84
C ASN A 92 -19.56 -9.06 1.18
N LYS A 93 -20.40 -8.53 0.28
CA LYS A 93 -21.85 -8.61 0.40
C LYS A 93 -22.41 -9.85 -0.28
#